data_AF-A0A845Y9S4-F1
#
_entry.id   AF-A0A845Y9S4-F1
#
_cell.length_a   1.000
_cell.length_b   1.000
_cell.length_c   1.000
_cell.angle_alpha   90.00
_cell.angle_beta   90.00
_cell.angle_gamma   90.00
#
_symmetry.space_group_name_H-M   'P 1'
#
loop_
_entity.id
_entity.type
_entity.pdbx_description
1 polymer ?
#
loop_
_entity_poly.entity_id
_entity_poly.type
_entity_poly.pdbx_seq_one_letter_code
_entity_poly.pdbx_strand_id
1 'polypeptide(L)' 'MAGNIHHQSSQTNNSIVDSILNTGQLSRLEHLQLVSTVLSDYKVNDEQRSKINMIFDNLQTGRFKLVD' A
#
# COMPACT_ATOMS: atom_id res chain seq x y z
N MET A 1 28.95 -11.44 -5.82
CA MET A 1 27.74 -11.10 -6.59
C MET A 1 26.62 -12.03 -6.17
N ALA A 2 25.69 -11.56 -5.34
CA ALA A 2 24.34 -12.11 -5.16
C ALA A 2 23.56 -11.04 -4.38
N GLY A 3 22.49 -10.52 -4.99
CA GLY A 3 21.82 -9.28 -4.59
C GLY A 3 20.99 -9.39 -3.32
N ASN A 4 21.19 -8.43 -2.42
CA ASN A 4 20.33 -8.14 -1.26
C ASN A 4 19.03 -7.44 -1.68
N ILE A 5 18.24 -8.03 -2.57
CA ILE A 5 17.00 -7.40 -3.08
C ILE A 5 15.79 -7.69 -2.15
N HIS A 6 15.94 -8.56 -1.15
CA HIS A 6 14.80 -9.13 -0.43
C HIS A 6 14.22 -8.28 0.72
N HIS A 7 14.85 -7.16 1.10
CA HIS A 7 14.43 -6.36 2.26
C HIS A 7 13.79 -5.00 1.92
N GLN A 8 13.83 -4.57 0.65
CA GLN A 8 13.33 -3.25 0.26
C GLN A 8 11.84 -3.23 -0.07
N SER A 9 11.27 -4.31 -0.63
CA SER A 9 9.88 -4.32 -1.09
C SER A 9 8.87 -4.31 0.08
N SER A 10 9.13 -5.06 1.14
CA SER A 10 8.31 -5.05 2.35
C SER A 10 8.38 -3.73 3.12
N GLN A 11 9.54 -3.08 3.14
CA GLN A 11 9.75 -1.83 3.87
C GLN A 11 9.16 -0.62 3.12
N THR A 12 9.22 -0.62 1.79
CA THR A 12 8.69 0.47 0.94
C THR A 12 7.16 0.50 1.00
N ASN A 13 6.49 -0.66 1.05
CA ASN A 13 5.04 -0.73 1.14
C ASN A 13 4.50 -0.21 2.48
N ASN A 14 5.19 -0.45 3.59
CA ASN A 14 4.78 0.10 4.89
C ASN A 14 4.84 1.64 4.90
N SER A 15 5.92 2.23 4.38
CA SER A 15 6.06 3.69 4.33
C SER A 15 4.98 4.38 3.49
N ILE A 16 4.54 3.74 2.40
CA ILE A 16 3.46 4.25 1.54
C ILE A 16 2.12 4.18 2.28
N VAL A 17 1.80 3.02 2.89
CA VAL A 17 0.58 2.84 3.69
C VAL A 17 0.50 3.86 4.82
N ASP A 18 1.59 4.06 5.56
CA ASP A 18 1.64 5.02 6.67
C ASP A 18 1.49 6.46 6.15
N SER A 19 2.07 6.78 4.99
CA SER A 19 1.93 8.10 4.36
C SER A 19 0.47 8.37 3.97
N ILE A 20 -0.20 7.41 3.34
CA ILE A 20 -1.62 7.52 2.93
C ILE A 20 -2.53 7.69 4.16
N LEU A 21 -2.28 6.91 5.22
CA LEU A 21 -3.04 7.00 6.46
C LEU A 21 -2.89 8.38 7.12
N ASN A 22 -1.71 8.99 7.02
CA ASN A 22 -1.44 10.31 7.59
C ASN A 22 -1.99 11.46 6.74
N THR A 23 -1.89 11.37 5.41
CA THR A 23 -2.37 12.42 4.50
C THR A 23 -3.88 12.33 4.23
N GLY A 24 -4.47 11.14 4.37
CA GLY A 24 -5.82 10.85 3.91
C GLY A 24 -5.98 10.97 2.40
N GLN A 25 -4.87 10.95 1.66
CA GLN A 25 -4.81 11.13 0.22
C GLN A 25 -4.04 9.97 -0.39
N LEU A 26 -4.49 9.54 -1.56
CA LEU A 26 -3.93 8.41 -2.28
C LEU A 26 -3.70 8.81 -3.74
N SER A 27 -2.46 8.77 -4.20
CA SER A 27 -2.17 8.96 -5.62
C SER A 27 -2.60 7.75 -6.44
N ARG A 28 -2.81 7.94 -7.75
CA ARG A 28 -3.10 6.83 -8.67
C ARG A 28 -1.98 5.79 -8.71
N LEU A 29 -0.72 6.24 -8.63
CA LEU A 29 0.44 5.36 -8.62
C LEU A 29 0.47 4.50 -7.34
N GLU A 30 0.23 5.12 -6.19
CA GLU A 30 0.16 4.40 -4.92
C GLU A 30 -1.01 3.40 -4.91
N HIS A 31 -2.18 3.80 -5.42
CA HIS A 31 -3.32 2.89 -5.57
C HIS A 31 -2.95 1.66 -6.41
N LEU A 32 -2.33 1.85 -7.58
CA LEU A 32 -1.88 0.74 -8.44
C LEU A 32 -0.84 -0.14 -7.75
N GLN A 33 0.10 0.47 -7.02
CA GLN A 33 1.12 -0.27 -6.29
C GLN A 33 0.53 -1.13 -5.18
N LEU A 34 -0.47 -0.62 -4.44
CA LEU A 34 -1.20 -1.37 -3.42
C LEU A 34 -1.98 -2.52 -4.02
N VAL A 35 -2.74 -2.29 -5.11
CA VAL A 35 -3.48 -3.34 -5.81
C VAL A 35 -2.53 -4.41 -6.34
N SER A 36 -1.43 -4.02 -6.99
CA SER A 36 -0.42 -4.95 -7.48
C SER A 36 0.18 -5.77 -6.34
N THR A 37 0.43 -5.15 -5.18
CA THR A 37 0.97 -5.84 -3.99
C THR A 37 -0.01 -6.89 -3.47
N VAL A 38 -1.30 -6.56 -3.39
CA VAL A 38 -2.35 -7.50 -2.94
C VAL A 38 -2.52 -8.65 -3.92
N LEU A 39 -2.51 -8.36 -5.24
CA LEU A 39 -2.69 -9.35 -6.30
C LEU A 39 -1.47 -10.25 -6.51
N SER A 40 -0.27 -9.75 -6.24
CA SER A 40 0.98 -10.51 -6.45
C SER A 40 1.21 -11.59 -5.37
N ASP A 41 0.30 -11.71 -4.38
CA ASP A 41 0.38 -12.62 -3.23
C ASP A 41 1.76 -12.62 -2.54
N TYR A 42 2.49 -11.50 -2.67
CA TYR A 42 3.88 -11.39 -2.29
C TYR A 42 3.96 -11.19 -0.79
N LYS A 43 3.93 -12.31 -0.02
CA LYS A 43 4.13 -12.35 1.44
C LYS A 43 3.57 -11.13 2.19
N VAL A 44 2.37 -10.70 1.81
CA VAL A 44 1.70 -9.60 2.49
C VAL A 44 1.17 -10.21 3.78
N ASN A 45 1.73 -9.80 4.91
CA ASN A 45 1.26 -10.30 6.20
C ASN A 45 -0.22 -9.90 6.41
N ASP A 46 -0.95 -10.64 7.23
CA ASP A 46 -2.38 -10.36 7.49
C ASP A 46 -2.60 -8.92 8.00
N GLU A 47 -1.67 -8.41 8.80
CA GLU A 47 -1.70 -7.03 9.28
C GLU A 47 -1.55 -6.02 8.12
N GLN A 48 -0.65 -6.29 7.16
CA GLN A 48 -0.48 -5.44 5.99
C GLN A 48 -1.72 -5.49 5.10
N ARG A 49 -2.28 -6.68 4.86
CA ARG A 49 -3.55 -6.82 4.13
C ARG A 49 -4.67 -6.04 4.80
N SER A 50 -4.78 -6.10 6.12
CA SER A 50 -5.78 -5.35 6.87
C SER A 50 -5.62 -3.84 6.70
N LYS A 51 -4.39 -3.32 6.71
CA LYS A 51 -4.12 -1.88 6.48
C LYS A 51 -4.46 -1.46 5.05
N ILE A 52 -4.10 -2.29 4.07
CA ILE A 52 -4.42 -2.01 2.66
C ILE A 52 -5.93 -2.02 2.42
N ASN A 53 -6.64 -3.01 2.95
CA ASN A 53 -8.10 -3.06 2.87
C ASN A 53 -8.75 -1.85 3.54
N MET A 54 -8.24 -1.43 4.70
CA MET A 54 -8.72 -0.21 5.37
C MET A 54 -8.53 1.03 4.48
N ILE A 55 -7.41 1.16 3.78
CA ILE A 55 -7.20 2.26 2.82
C ILE A 55 -8.25 2.21 1.70
N PHE A 56 -8.50 1.04 1.12
CA PHE A 56 -9.50 0.88 0.07
C PHE A 56 -10.94 1.15 0.55
N ASP A 57 -11.29 0.72 1.76
CA ASP A 57 -12.59 1.01 2.37
C ASP A 57 -12.77 2.52 2.60
N ASN A 58 -11.73 3.20 3.10
CA ASN A 58 -11.74 4.65 3.27
C ASN A 58 -11.81 5.40 1.93
N LEU A 59 -11.18 4.88 0.89
CA LEU A 59 -11.30 5.43 -0.47
C LEU A 59 -12.73 5.24 -1.02
N GLN A 60 -13.31 4.04 -0.88
CA GLN A 60 -14.65 3.72 -1.38
C GLN A 60 -15.74 4.51 -0.64
N THR A 61 -15.56 4.74 0.66
CA THR A 61 -16.46 5.58 1.47
C THR A 61 -16.23 7.08 1.27
N GLY A 62 -15.25 7.49 0.45
CA GLY A 62 -14.92 8.88 0.15
C GLY A 62 -14.23 9.63 1.30
N ARG A 63 -13.79 8.91 2.33
CA ARG A 63 -12.97 9.47 3.43
C ARG A 63 -11.58 9.84 2.96
N PHE A 64 -11.03 9.05 2.02
CA PHE A 64 -9.79 9.37 1.33
C PHE A 64 -10.05 9.96 -0.05
N LYS A 65 -9.18 10.88 -0.45
CA LYS A 65 -9.23 11.48 -1.78
C LYS A 65 -8.20 10.84 -2.69
N LEU A 66 -8.64 10.45 -3.88
CA LEU A 66 -7.72 10.10 -4.96
C LEU A 66 -7.12 11.40 -5.50
N VAL A 67 -5.79 11.51 -5.48
CA VAL A 67 -5.05 12.70 -5.95
C VAL A 67 -4.14 12.37 -7.14
N ASP A 68 -3.83 13.40 -7.93
CA ASP A 68 -2.89 13.42 -9.06
C ASP A 68 -1.44 13.16 -8.64
#